data_AF-A0A922T4N2-F1
#
_entry.id   AF-A0A922T4N2-F1
#
_cell.length_a   1.000
_cell.length_b   1.000
_cell.length_c   1.000
_cell.angle_alpha   90.00
_cell.angle_beta   90.00
_cell.angle_gamma   90.00
#
_symmetry.space_group_name_H-M   'P 1'
#
loop_
_entity.id
_entity.type
_entity.pdbx_description
1 polymer ?
#
loop_
_entity_poly.entity_id
_entity_poly.type
_entity_poly.pdbx_seq_one_letter_code
_entity_poly.pdbx_strand_id
1 'polypeptide(L)'
;MAISDSSYKKLAEQVYYVETRKAKLDRKRVIDNTRKITDPKTGQIFKVLLVQDNNNDANKTNDNGMQAMAVAPIVKGDVDTSQVVIAYAGTNAADSRDLDTDWQLLIRGNQDDLVSG
;
A
#
# COMPACT_ATOMS: atom_id res chain seq x y z
N MET A 1 0.63 -7.98 -24.03
CA MET A 1 2.00 -8.23 -23.53
C MET A 1 1.86 -8.84 -22.14
N ALA A 2 2.76 -9.73 -21.71
CA ALA A 2 2.71 -10.24 -20.33
C ALA A 2 3.53 -9.30 -19.43
N ILE A 3 3.00 -8.94 -18.28
CA ILE A 3 3.71 -8.12 -17.28
C ILE A 3 4.73 -9.03 -16.58
N SER A 4 5.97 -8.56 -16.46
CA SER A 4 7.06 -9.34 -15.86
C SER A 4 7.00 -9.35 -14.33
N ASP A 5 7.61 -10.37 -13.73
CA ASP A 5 7.79 -10.45 -12.26
C ASP A 5 8.53 -9.23 -11.70
N SER A 6 9.49 -8.67 -12.45
CA SER A 6 10.18 -7.43 -12.06
C SER A 6 9.24 -6.23 -11.99
N SER A 7 8.28 -6.15 -12.92
CA SER A 7 7.25 -5.12 -12.91
C SER A 7 6.31 -5.31 -11.73
N TYR A 8 5.83 -6.53 -11.46
CA TYR A 8 5.00 -6.80 -10.29
C TYR A 8 5.71 -6.45 -8.98
N LYS A 9 6.97 -6.87 -8.82
CA LYS A 9 7.79 -6.49 -7.67
C LYS A 9 7.91 -4.97 -7.54
N LYS A 10 8.14 -4.28 -8.66
CA LYS A 10 8.27 -2.82 -8.63
C LYS A 10 6.97 -2.14 -8.20
N LEU A 11 5.82 -2.60 -8.71
CA LEU A 11 4.51 -2.07 -8.35
C LEU A 11 4.18 -2.32 -6.86
N ALA A 12 4.53 -3.51 -6.35
CA ALA A 12 4.39 -3.85 -4.93
C ALA A 12 5.26 -2.96 -4.02
N GLU A 13 6.47 -2.58 -4.45
CA GLU A 13 7.30 -1.62 -3.73
C GLU A 13 6.72 -0.19 -3.77
N GLN A 14 6.15 0.21 -4.91
CA GLN A 14 5.63 1.59 -5.07
C GLN A 14 4.32 1.83 -4.32
N VAL A 15 3.45 0.83 -4.19
CA VAL A 15 2.16 1.01 -3.49
C VAL A 15 2.33 1.43 -2.03
N TYR A 16 3.44 1.04 -1.39
CA TYR A 16 3.80 1.49 -0.03
C TYR A 16 3.96 3.01 0.11
N TYR A 17 4.27 3.71 -0.98
CA TYR A 17 4.46 5.16 -1.02
C TYR A 17 3.25 5.93 -1.53
N VAL A 18 2.11 5.26 -1.66
CA VAL A 18 0.80 5.94 -1.82
C VAL A 18 0.47 6.71 -0.55
N GLU A 19 0.78 6.15 0.63
CA GLU A 19 0.64 6.88 1.88
C GLU A 19 1.69 7.99 2.00
N THR A 20 1.22 9.24 2.09
CA THR A 20 2.08 10.42 2.10
C THR A 20 3.06 10.43 3.28
N ARG A 21 2.65 9.93 4.45
CA ARG A 21 3.49 9.91 5.66
C ARG A 21 4.68 8.97 5.49
N LYS A 22 4.45 7.74 5.00
CA LYS A 22 5.52 6.77 4.66
C LYS A 22 6.47 7.29 3.60
N ALA A 23 5.94 7.87 2.53
CA ALA A 23 6.77 8.46 1.48
C ALA A 23 7.70 9.55 2.05
N LYS A 24 7.18 10.43 2.91
CA LYS A 24 7.99 11.46 3.58
C LYS A 24 9.04 10.87 4.53
N LEU A 25 8.67 9.87 5.33
CA LEU A 25 9.58 9.19 6.27
C LEU A 25 10.79 8.58 5.56
N ASP A 26 10.53 7.86 4.46
CA ASP A 26 11.56 7.19 3.67
C ASP A 26 12.27 8.12 2.66
N ARG A 27 11.96 9.43 2.70
CA ARG A 27 12.44 10.44 1.74
C ARG A 27 12.18 10.03 0.28
N LYS A 28 11.06 9.34 0.05
CA LYS A 28 10.55 8.96 -1.27
C LYS A 28 9.48 9.94 -1.73
N ARG A 29 9.21 9.91 -3.04
CA ARG A 29 8.14 10.72 -3.62
C ARG A 29 6.81 10.00 -3.40
N VAL A 30 5.78 10.74 -3.01
CA VAL A 30 4.40 10.23 -2.94
C VAL A 30 3.97 9.73 -4.32
N ILE A 31 3.27 8.60 -4.32
CA ILE A 31 2.66 8.00 -5.50
C ILE A 31 1.19 8.43 -5.57
N ASP A 32 0.84 9.09 -6.68
CA ASP A 32 -0.49 9.59 -6.99
C ASP A 32 -0.83 9.29 -8.46
N ASN A 33 -2.05 9.62 -8.88
CA ASN A 33 -2.55 9.40 -10.25
C ASN A 33 -1.82 10.23 -11.33
N THR A 34 -0.97 11.19 -10.97
CA THR A 34 -0.16 11.94 -11.93
C THR A 34 1.11 11.17 -12.31
N ARG A 35 1.53 10.20 -11.49
CA ARG A 35 2.80 9.48 -11.67
C ARG A 35 2.77 8.42 -12.76
N LYS A 36 3.98 8.17 -13.25
CA LYS A 36 4.33 7.00 -14.06
C LYS A 36 5.37 6.20 -13.29
N ILE A 37 5.25 4.88 -13.32
CA ILE A 37 6.18 3.94 -12.69
C ILE A 37 6.92 3.23 -13.82
N THR A 38 8.24 3.25 -13.79
CA THR A 38 9.07 2.54 -14.77
C THR A 38 9.71 1.34 -14.10
N ASP A 39 9.57 0.16 -14.71
CA ASP A 39 10.37 -1.01 -14.37
C ASP A 39 11.78 -0.82 -14.95
N PRO A 40 12.82 -0.67 -14.12
CA PRO A 40 14.18 -0.43 -14.59
C PRO A 40 14.78 -1.64 -15.33
N LYS A 41 14.25 -2.85 -15.16
CA LYS A 41 14.77 -4.06 -15.82
C LYS A 41 14.22 -4.22 -17.23
N THR A 42 12.93 -3.97 -17.41
CA THR A 42 12.26 -4.18 -18.71
C THR A 42 12.09 -2.88 -19.50
N GLY A 43 12.19 -1.72 -18.85
CA GLY A 43 11.83 -0.42 -19.42
C GLY A 43 10.32 -0.19 -19.52
N GLN A 44 9.49 -1.15 -19.09
CA GLN A 44 8.03 -1.02 -19.15
C GLN A 44 7.58 0.14 -18.25
N ILE A 45 6.74 1.00 -18.81
CA ILE A 45 6.17 2.15 -18.11
C ILE A 45 4.71 1.83 -17.78
N PHE A 46 4.29 2.19 -16.57
CA PHE A 46 2.92 2.07 -16.09
C PHE A 46 2.40 3.44 -15.71
N LYS A 47 1.15 3.73 -16.06
CA LYS A 47 0.41 4.91 -15.61
C LYS A 47 -0.40 4.54 -14.38
N VAL A 48 -0.29 5.35 -13.33
CA VAL A 48 -1.16 5.23 -12.16
C VAL A 48 -2.53 5.77 -12.54
N LEU A 49 -3.56 4.95 -12.37
CA LEU A 49 -4.95 5.29 -12.65
C LEU A 49 -5.61 5.85 -11.40
N LEU A 50 -5.47 5.11 -10.29
CA LEU A 50 -6.11 5.40 -9.02
C LEU A 50 -5.20 4.97 -7.87
N VAL A 51 -5.31 5.68 -6.75
CA VAL A 51 -4.62 5.38 -5.49
C VAL A 51 -5.60 5.45 -4.34
N GLN A 52 -5.46 4.55 -3.37
CA GLN A 52 -6.28 4.46 -2.18
C GLN A 52 -5.36 4.33 -0.95
N ASP A 53 -5.58 5.18 0.05
CA ASP A 53 -5.03 5.13 1.40
C ASP A 53 -6.13 5.49 2.43
N ASN A 54 -5.78 5.49 3.72
CA ASN A 54 -6.70 5.87 4.79
C ASN A 54 -7.15 7.34 4.71
N ASN A 55 -6.34 8.23 4.11
CA ASN A 55 -6.67 9.66 4.02
C ASN A 55 -7.69 9.96 2.92
N ASN A 56 -7.80 9.08 1.93
CA ASN A 56 -8.74 9.19 0.82
C ASN A 56 -9.78 8.06 0.79
N ASP A 57 -9.99 7.35 1.91
CA ASP A 57 -11.08 6.37 2.09
C ASP A 57 -12.45 7.06 2.03
N ALA A 58 -13.42 6.38 1.42
CA ALA A 58 -14.80 6.84 1.33
C ALA A 58 -15.40 7.09 2.72
N ASN A 59 -14.93 6.34 3.72
CA ASN A 59 -15.17 6.58 5.12
C ASN A 59 -13.88 7.06 5.81
N LYS A 60 -13.80 8.36 6.12
CA LYS A 60 -12.63 8.98 6.77
C LYS A 60 -12.29 8.42 8.16
N THR A 61 -13.17 7.63 8.77
CA THR A 61 -12.91 6.96 10.06
C THR A 61 -12.39 5.53 9.88
N ASN A 62 -12.28 5.03 8.65
CA ASN A 62 -11.76 3.72 8.33
C ASN A 62 -10.23 3.78 8.24
N ASP A 63 -9.57 3.71 9.40
CA ASP A 63 -8.12 3.70 9.52
C ASP A 63 -7.60 2.25 9.47
N ASN A 64 -7.92 1.53 8.39
CA ASN A 64 -7.57 0.11 8.25
C ASN A 64 -6.13 -0.13 7.77
N GLY A 65 -5.37 0.94 7.55
CA GLY A 65 -3.98 0.89 7.09
C GLY A 65 -3.84 0.43 5.64
N MET A 66 -4.93 0.37 4.88
CA MET A 66 -4.93 -0.13 3.51
C MET A 66 -4.23 0.84 2.57
N GLN A 67 -3.36 0.31 1.73
CA GLN A 67 -2.70 1.06 0.67
C GLN A 67 -2.88 0.29 -0.61
N ALA A 68 -3.56 0.89 -1.58
CA ALA A 68 -3.82 0.26 -2.86
C ALA A 68 -3.53 1.21 -4.02
N MET A 69 -3.16 0.63 -5.15
CA MET A 69 -2.88 1.38 -6.38
C MET A 69 -3.32 0.56 -7.58
N ALA A 70 -4.09 1.17 -8.47
CA ALA A 70 -4.40 0.62 -9.78
C ALA A 70 -3.51 1.27 -10.84
N VAL A 71 -2.87 0.44 -11.67
CA VAL A 71 -2.01 0.88 -12.77
C VAL A 71 -2.36 0.17 -14.07
N ALA A 72 -2.06 0.83 -15.19
CA ALA A 72 -2.12 0.23 -16.52
C ALA A 72 -0.78 0.43 -17.24
N PRO A 73 -0.30 -0.56 -18.03
CA PRO A 73 0.90 -0.40 -18.83
C PRO A 73 0.68 0.64 -19.93
N ILE A 74 1.74 1.33 -20.30
CA ILE A 74 1.79 2.16 -21.50
C ILE A 74 2.36 1.31 -22.63
N VAL A 75 1.56 1.11 -23.68
CA VAL A 75 1.91 0.32 -24.86
C VAL A 75 1.83 1.22 -26.08
N LYS A 76 2.95 1.37 -26.79
CA LYS A 76 3.05 2.26 -27.97
C LYS A 76 2.67 3.73 -27.72
N GLY A 77 2.78 4.19 -26.48
CA GLY A 77 2.47 5.57 -26.09
C GLY A 77 1.09 5.74 -25.46
N ASP A 78 0.19 4.77 -25.64
CA ASP A 78 -1.16 4.79 -25.10
C ASP A 78 -1.27 3.98 -23.81
N VAL A 79 -2.17 4.40 -22.92
CA VAL A 79 -2.48 3.66 -21.69
C VAL A 79 -3.38 2.49 -22.05
N ASP A 80 -2.86 1.28 -21.92
CA ASP A 80 -3.58 0.05 -22.21
C ASP A 80 -4.41 -0.39 -20.99
N THR A 81 -5.65 0.12 -20.92
CA THR A 81 -6.59 -0.22 -19.85
C THR A 81 -7.24 -1.60 -20.01
N SER A 82 -6.94 -2.34 -21.09
CA SER A 82 -7.34 -3.75 -21.19
C SER A 82 -6.60 -4.64 -20.18
N GLN A 83 -5.48 -4.14 -19.65
CA GLN A 83 -4.70 -4.77 -18.60
C GLN A 83 -4.54 -3.80 -17.42
N VAL A 84 -5.26 -4.06 -16.34
CA VAL A 84 -5.13 -3.30 -15.09
C VAL A 84 -4.49 -4.19 -14.04
N VAL A 85 -3.44 -3.68 -13.39
CA VAL A 85 -2.83 -4.30 -12.21
C VAL A 85 -3.23 -3.51 -10.99
N ILE A 86 -3.78 -4.21 -10.00
CA ILE A 86 -4.09 -3.64 -8.69
C ILE A 86 -3.06 -4.19 -7.70
N ALA A 87 -2.23 -3.30 -7.17
CA ALA A 87 -1.27 -3.61 -6.13
C ALA A 87 -1.86 -3.20 -4.78
N TYR A 88 -1.68 -4.05 -3.78
CA TYR A 88 -2.04 -3.80 -2.39
C TYR A 88 -0.79 -3.91 -1.53
N ALA A 89 -0.52 -2.91 -0.70
CA ALA A 89 0.43 -3.02 0.40
C ALA A 89 -0.34 -3.49 1.64
N GLY A 90 0.18 -4.52 2.31
CA GLY A 90 -0.33 -4.92 3.62
C GLY A 90 -0.16 -3.81 4.65
N THR A 91 -1.02 -3.85 5.68
CA THR A 91 -1.11 -2.90 6.79
C THR A 91 0.26 -2.54 7.36
N ASN A 92 0.41 -1.26 7.73
CA ASN A 92 1.56 -0.67 8.39
C ASN A 92 2.18 -1.59 9.46
N ALA A 93 3.33 -2.21 9.19
CA ALA A 93 4.16 -2.77 10.27
C ALA A 93 4.72 -1.66 11.20
N ALA A 94 4.57 -0.38 10.83
CA ALA A 94 4.83 0.76 11.71
C ALA A 94 3.69 0.99 12.74
N ASP A 95 2.54 0.33 12.56
CA ASP A 95 1.55 0.07 13.62
C ASP A 95 1.95 -1.14 14.48
N SER A 96 3.22 -1.55 14.48
CA SER A 96 3.75 -2.35 15.60
C SER A 96 3.69 -1.61 16.94
N ARG A 97 3.25 -0.34 16.98
CA ARG A 97 2.85 0.32 18.24
C ARG A 97 1.41 -0.03 18.66
N ASP A 98 0.61 -0.65 17.79
CA ASP A 98 -0.65 -1.32 18.12
C ASP A 98 -0.50 -2.85 18.28
N LEU A 99 0.58 -3.47 17.76
CA LEU A 99 0.91 -4.86 18.13
C LEU A 99 1.36 -5.00 19.59
N ASP A 100 1.95 -3.96 20.19
CA ASP A 100 2.31 -3.98 21.61
C ASP A 100 1.10 -3.86 22.56
N THR A 101 -0.06 -3.38 22.07
CA THR A 101 -1.27 -3.28 22.90
C THR A 101 -2.07 -4.58 22.88
N ASP A 102 -2.15 -5.29 21.74
CA ASP A 102 -2.92 -6.53 21.63
C ASP A 102 -2.11 -7.82 21.89
N TRP A 103 -0.77 -7.83 21.80
CA TRP A 103 0.02 -9.01 22.23
C TRP A 103 -0.03 -9.24 23.74
N GLN A 104 -0.32 -8.21 24.52
CA GLN A 104 -0.55 -8.33 25.96
C GLN A 104 -1.90 -8.99 26.29
N LEU A 105 -2.84 -9.18 25.35
CA LEU A 105 -4.11 -9.86 25.64
C LEU A 105 -4.06 -11.37 25.34
N LEU A 106 -3.26 -11.80 24.35
CA LEU A 106 -3.14 -13.22 24.00
C LEU A 106 -2.09 -13.98 24.85
N ILE A 107 -1.04 -13.30 25.33
CA ILE A 107 -0.02 -13.89 26.22
C ILE A 107 -0.42 -13.76 27.70
N ARG A 108 -1.20 -12.72 28.04
CA ARG A 108 -1.76 -12.53 29.38
C ARG A 108 -3.15 -13.19 29.43
N GLY A 109 -3.16 -14.49 29.12
CA GLY A 109 -4.27 -15.34 29.51
C GLY A 109 -4.48 -15.19 31.02
N ASN A 110 -5.69 -14.79 31.39
CA ASN A 110 -6.34 -14.99 32.69
C ASN A 110 -5.39 -15.17 33.88
N GLN A 111 -5.10 -14.07 34.56
CA GLN A 111 -4.95 -14.11 36.01
C GLN A 111 -5.50 -12.79 36.55
N ASP A 112 -6.82 -12.83 36.73
CA ASP A 112 -7.57 -12.32 37.87
C ASP A 112 -6.92 -11.18 38.65
N ASP A 113 -7.47 -9.98 38.49
CA ASP A 113 -7.76 -9.12 39.64
C ASP A 113 -8.91 -8.17 39.27
N LEU A 114 -10.14 -8.68 39.32
CA LEU A 114 -11.27 -7.86 39.70
C LEU A 114 -11.48 -8.05 41.20
N VAL A 115 -10.77 -7.23 41.97
CA VAL A 115 -11.07 -6.96 43.38
C VAL A 115 -12.53 -6.49 43.52
N SER A 116 -13.17 -6.94 44.60
CA SER A 116 -14.45 -6.49 45.18
C SER A 116 -15.74 -7.17 44.70
N GLY A 117 -16.07 -8.25 45.42
CA GLY A 117 -17.41 -8.73 45.75
C GLY A 117 -17.34 -9.52 47.05
#